data_AF-D8G7P3-F1
#
_entry.id   AF-D8G7P3-F1
#
_cell.length_a   1.000
_cell.length_b   1.000
_cell.length_c   1.000
_cell.angle_alpha   90.00
_cell.angle_beta   90.00
_cell.angle_gamma   90.00
#
_symmetry.space_group_name_H-M   'P 1'
#
loop_
_entity.id
_entity.type
_entity.pdbx_description
1 polymer ?
#
loop_
_entity_poly.entity_id
_entity_poly.type
_entity_poly.pdbx_seq_one_letter_code
_entity_poly.pdbx_strand_id
1 'polypeptide(L)'
;MTYSSQNPILELKKCLMLAQDVTNHVEANRAFEQLCNLIDAENPMAAQLLEMLWQDTIAARRSAAFWQQMSDVEKDMANKMMDNMAEMRQNYLRLMQEM
;
A
#
# COMPACT_ATOMS: atom_id res chain seq x y z
N MET A 1 35.82 18.88 -9.53
CA MET A 1 35.59 18.91 -8.07
C MET A 1 34.49 17.91 -7.77
N THR A 2 34.88 16.82 -7.12
CA THR A 2 34.11 15.75 -6.45
C THR A 2 32.57 15.79 -6.56
N TYR A 3 32.00 15.10 -7.56
CA TYR A 3 30.61 14.66 -7.46
C TYR A 3 30.59 13.42 -6.57
N SER A 4 29.98 13.59 -5.40
CA SER A 4 29.73 12.53 -4.43
C SER A 4 29.11 11.34 -5.14
N SER A 5 29.77 10.19 -5.06
CA SER A 5 29.28 8.89 -5.48
C SER A 5 28.08 8.48 -4.62
N GLN A 6 26.93 9.12 -4.86
CA GLN A 6 25.65 8.63 -4.37
C GLN A 6 25.40 7.31 -5.07
N ASN A 7 25.54 6.22 -4.31
CA ASN A 7 25.31 4.88 -4.83
C ASN A 7 23.83 4.76 -5.24
N PRO A 8 23.50 4.66 -6.54
CA PRO A 8 22.11 4.69 -7.01
C PRO A 8 21.29 3.53 -6.46
N ILE A 9 21.95 2.42 -6.08
CA ILE A 9 21.31 1.27 -5.43
C ILE A 9 20.83 1.63 -4.02
N LEU A 10 21.60 2.43 -3.27
CA LEU A 10 21.19 2.86 -1.92
C LEU A 10 20.02 3.84 -1.98
N GLU A 11 20.02 4.77 -2.94
CA GLU A 11 18.91 5.70 -3.14
C GLU A 11 17.65 4.98 -3.62
N LEU A 12 17.77 4.01 -4.54
CA LEU A 12 16.65 3.16 -4.95
C LEU A 12 16.09 2.36 -3.76
N LYS A 13 16.96 1.82 -2.90
CA LYS A 13 16.54 1.10 -1.70
C LYS A 13 15.76 2.00 -0.74
N LYS A 14 16.17 3.26 -0.56
CA LYS A 14 15.41 4.24 0.23
C LYS A 14 14.04 4.51 -0.39
N CYS A 15 13.98 4.71 -1.70
CA CYS A 15 12.71 4.89 -2.41
C CYS A 15 11.77 3.70 -2.18
N LEU A 16 12.29 2.47 -2.32
CA LEU A 16 11.53 1.25 -2.07
C LEU A 16 11.08 1.10 -0.61
N MET A 17 11.88 1.56 0.36
CA MET A 17 11.48 1.58 1.77
C MET A 17 10.37 2.58 2.04
N LEU A 18 10.46 3.80 1.49
CA LEU A 18 9.39 4.80 1.58
C LEU A 18 8.11 4.30 0.93
N ALA A 19 8.22 3.63 -0.22
CA ALA A 19 7.09 3.04 -0.92
C ALA A 19 6.47 1.83 -0.20
N GLN A 20 7.02 1.33 0.91
CA GLN A 20 6.35 0.25 1.66
C GLN A 20 5.04 0.73 2.29
N ASP A 21 5.00 1.99 2.70
CA ASP A 21 3.81 2.62 3.26
C ASP A 21 3.09 3.43 2.19
N VAL A 22 1.82 3.08 1.94
CA VAL A 22 0.98 3.75 0.94
C VAL A 22 0.82 5.24 1.24
N THR A 23 0.88 5.64 2.51
CA THR A 23 0.79 7.05 2.91
C THR A 23 2.00 7.87 2.44
N ASN A 24 3.16 7.23 2.28
CA ASN A 24 4.41 7.86 1.87
C ASN A 24 4.68 7.74 0.36
N HIS A 25 3.74 7.20 -0.43
CA HIS A 25 3.92 7.04 -1.88
C HIS A 25 4.22 8.34 -2.62
N VAL A 26 3.67 9.48 -2.17
CA VAL A 26 3.97 10.80 -2.78
C VAL A 26 5.43 11.19 -2.57
N GLU A 27 5.95 10.98 -1.37
CA GLU A 27 7.34 11.24 -1.04
C GLU A 27 8.28 10.24 -1.74
N ALA A 28 7.91 8.97 -1.77
CA ALA A 28 8.64 7.92 -2.46
C ALA A 28 8.75 8.21 -3.97
N ASN A 29 7.66 8.63 -4.62
CA ASN A 29 7.66 9.02 -6.03
C ASN A 29 8.59 10.21 -6.27
N ARG A 30 8.55 11.25 -5.42
CA ARG A 30 9.42 12.40 -5.56
C ARG A 30 10.91 12.03 -5.41
N ALA A 31 11.24 11.18 -4.44
CA ALA A 31 12.62 10.70 -4.25
C ALA A 31 13.07 9.84 -5.45
N PHE A 32 12.17 9.03 -5.99
CA PHE A 32 12.43 8.21 -7.16
C PHE A 32 12.61 9.05 -8.44
N GLU A 33 11.79 10.08 -8.66
CA GLU A 33 11.96 11.03 -9.78
C GLU A 33 13.32 11.72 -9.74
N GLN A 34 13.78 12.12 -8.54
CA GLN A 34 15.12 12.70 -8.38
C GLN A 34 16.23 11.71 -8.78
N LEU A 35 16.08 10.44 -8.40
CA LEU A 35 17.01 9.38 -8.80
C LEU A 35 16.98 9.14 -10.32
N CYS A 36 15.79 9.08 -10.92
CA CYS A 36 15.65 8.89 -12.37
C CYS A 36 16.25 10.06 -13.16
N ASN A 37 16.07 11.31 -12.73
CA ASN A 37 16.69 12.47 -13.38
C ASN A 37 18.24 12.41 -13.34
N LEU A 38 18.81 11.88 -12.26
CA LEU A 38 20.26 11.67 -12.17
C LEU A 38 20.74 10.58 -13.12
N ILE A 39 19.99 9.47 -13.22
CA ILE A 39 20.32 8.36 -14.11
C ILE A 39 20.09 8.74 -15.57
N ASP A 40 19.07 9.54 -15.88
CA ASP A 40 18.73 9.96 -17.24
C ASP A 40 19.86 10.78 -17.86
N ALA A 41 20.55 11.60 -17.07
CA ALA A 41 21.71 12.36 -17.51
C ALA A 41 22.90 11.49 -17.96
N GLU A 42 23.03 10.26 -17.44
CA GLU A 42 24.12 9.33 -17.77
C GLU A 42 23.68 8.20 -18.72
N ASN A 43 22.46 7.68 -18.54
CA ASN A 43 21.88 6.57 -19.28
C ASN A 43 20.33 6.66 -19.32
N PRO A 44 19.77 7.34 -20.33
CA PRO A 44 18.32 7.51 -20.51
C PRO A 44 17.53 6.20 -20.59
N MET A 45 18.14 5.16 -21.19
CA MET A 45 17.47 3.87 -21.35
C MET A 45 17.32 3.15 -20.01
N ALA A 46 18.30 3.27 -19.12
CA ALA A 46 18.22 2.74 -17.76
C ALA A 46 17.16 3.49 -16.92
N ALA A 47 17.05 4.80 -17.07
CA ALA A 47 16.04 5.62 -16.40
C ALA A 47 14.61 5.20 -16.82
N GLN A 48 14.35 5.05 -18.12
CA GLN A 48 13.04 4.59 -18.62
C GLN A 48 12.68 3.19 -18.12
N LEU A 49 13.63 2.25 -18.09
CA LEU A 49 13.38 0.91 -17.56
C LEU A 49 13.04 0.96 -16.07
N LEU A 50 13.75 1.79 -15.30
CA LEU A 50 13.47 1.98 -13.87
C LEU A 50 12.08 2.59 -13.63
N GLU A 51 11.69 3.59 -14.41
CA GLU A 51 10.36 4.20 -14.31
C GLU A 51 9.24 3.19 -14.54
N MET A 52 9.39 2.33 -15.55
CA MET A 52 8.42 1.28 -15.84
C MET A 52 8.27 0.31 -14.65
N LEU A 53 9.39 -0.17 -14.11
CA LEU A 53 9.40 -1.09 -12.96
C LEU A 53 8.84 -0.44 -11.69
N TRP A 54 9.08 0.87 -11.52
CA TRP A 54 8.57 1.63 -10.38
C TRP A 54 7.06 1.77 -10.43
N GLN A 55 6.48 2.10 -11.59
CA GLN A 55 5.03 2.20 -11.76
C GLN A 55 4.33 0.89 -11.40
N ASP A 56 4.85 -0.24 -11.90
CA ASP A 56 4.32 -1.57 -11.58
C ASP A 56 4.42 -1.89 -10.09
N THR A 57 5.54 -1.53 -9.46
CA THR A 57 5.75 -1.73 -8.02
C THR A 57 4.73 -0.95 -7.20
N ILE A 58 4.52 0.34 -7.51
CA ILE A 58 3.56 1.19 -6.79
C ILE A 58 2.12 0.72 -7.01
N ALA A 59 1.77 0.32 -8.23
CA ALA A 59 0.45 -0.22 -8.55
C ALA A 59 0.17 -1.50 -7.76
N ALA A 60 1.12 -2.44 -7.74
CA ALA A 60 0.99 -3.68 -6.99
C ALA A 60 0.79 -3.44 -5.49
N ARG A 61 1.54 -2.50 -4.90
CA ARG A 61 1.42 -2.16 -3.47
C ARG A 61 0.08 -1.54 -3.13
N ARG A 62 -0.42 -0.62 -3.96
CA ARG A 62 -1.76 -0.03 -3.77
C ARG A 62 -2.86 -1.09 -3.86
N SER A 63 -2.74 -2.01 -4.82
CA SER A 63 -3.67 -3.12 -4.97
C SER A 63 -3.67 -4.03 -3.73
N ALA A 64 -2.48 -4.41 -3.24
CA ALA A 64 -2.37 -5.23 -2.03
C ALA A 64 -2.99 -4.54 -0.80
N ALA A 65 -2.73 -3.25 -0.61
CA ALA A 65 -3.32 -2.48 0.49
C ALA A 65 -4.85 -2.38 0.37
N PHE A 66 -5.37 -2.20 -0.84
CA PHE A 66 -6.81 -2.19 -1.09
C PHE A 66 -7.47 -3.54 -0.77
N TRP A 67 -6.87 -4.65 -1.20
CA TRP A 67 -7.36 -6.00 -0.87
C TRP A 67 -7.36 -6.27 0.63
N GLN A 68 -6.33 -5.80 1.35
CA GLN A 68 -6.28 -5.92 2.80
C GLN A 68 -7.45 -5.15 3.44
N GLN A 69 -7.68 -3.89 3.03
CA GLN A 69 -8.80 -3.09 3.54
C GLN A 69 -10.16 -3.75 3.27
N MET A 70 -10.35 -4.33 2.07
CA MET A 70 -11.58 -5.01 1.72
C MET A 70 -11.82 -6.25 2.62
N SER A 71 -10.77 -7.05 2.84
CA SER A 71 -10.81 -8.21 3.74
C SER A 71 -11.15 -7.81 5.17
N ASP A 72 -10.57 -6.71 5.66
CA ASP A 72 -10.84 -6.21 7.01
C ASP A 72 -12.31 -5.75 7.17
N VAL A 73 -12.87 -5.08 6.15
CA VAL A 73 -14.30 -4.69 6.11
C VAL A 73 -15.21 -5.92 6.04
N GLU A 74 -14.87 -6.92 5.23
CA GLU A 74 -15.64 -8.17 5.14
C GLU A 74 -15.69 -8.88 6.50
N LYS A 75 -14.55 -8.94 7.21
CA LYS A 75 -14.45 -9.52 8.54
C LYS A 75 -15.29 -8.77 9.57
N ASP A 76 -15.26 -7.44 9.56
CA ASP A 76 -16.08 -6.61 10.46
C ASP A 76 -17.58 -6.82 10.20
N MET A 77 -17.99 -6.90 8.94
CA MET A 77 -19.37 -7.17 8.56
C MET A 77 -19.84 -8.56 9.01
N ALA A 78 -18.99 -9.58 8.83
CA ALA A 78 -19.29 -10.94 9.29
C ALA A 78 -19.48 -11.01 10.81
N ASN A 79 -18.62 -10.32 11.58
CA ASN A 79 -18.74 -10.26 13.03
C ASN A 79 -20.06 -9.59 13.46
N LYS A 80 -20.37 -8.41 12.89
CA LYS A 80 -21.63 -7.70 13.18
C LYS A 80 -22.87 -8.52 12.85
N MET A 81 -22.82 -9.31 11.78
CA MET A 81 -23.93 -10.19 11.41
C MET A 81 -24.13 -11.31 12.43
N MET A 82 -23.05 -11.91 12.94
CA MET A 82 -23.14 -12.92 14.01
C MET A 82 -23.71 -12.32 15.30
N ASP A 83 -23.25 -11.13 15.69
CA ASP A 83 -23.72 -10.43 16.90
C ASP A 83 -25.22 -10.12 16.78
N ASN A 84 -25.65 -9.53 15.67
CA ASN A 84 -27.07 -9.24 15.41
C ASN A 84 -27.93 -10.51 15.45
N MET A 85 -27.44 -11.63 14.90
CA MET A 85 -28.17 -12.89 14.89
C MET A 85 -28.29 -13.50 16.30
N ALA A 86 -27.24 -13.36 17.12
CA ALA A 86 -27.26 -13.76 18.52
C ALA A 86 -28.25 -12.93 19.34
N GLU A 87 -28.23 -11.60 19.18
CA GLU A 87 -29.18 -10.68 19.83
C GLU A 87 -30.62 -10.99 19.41
N MET A 88 -30.88 -11.20 18.13
CA MET A 88 -32.22 -11.54 17.64
C MET A 88 -32.73 -12.85 18.26
N ARG A 89 -31.85 -13.87 18.36
CA ARG A 89 -32.18 -15.13 19.03
C ARG A 89 -32.49 -14.93 20.51
N GLN A 90 -31.70 -14.13 21.22
CA GLN A 90 -31.95 -13.80 22.63
C GLN A 90 -33.26 -13.04 22.83
N ASN A 91 -33.53 -12.05 21.99
CA ASN A 91 -34.78 -11.27 22.03
C ASN A 91 -36.00 -12.16 21.77
N TYR A 92 -35.91 -13.07 20.81
CA TYR A 92 -36.98 -14.03 20.53
C TYR A 92 -37.24 -14.96 21.73
N LEU A 93 -36.18 -15.49 22.35
CA LEU A 93 -36.30 -16.33 23.55
C LEU A 93 -36.93 -15.57 24.72
N ARG A 94 -36.56 -14.30 24.93
CA ARG A 94 -37.18 -13.45 25.95
C ARG A 94 -38.67 -13.23 25.68
N LEU A 95 -39.04 -12.88 24.45
CA LEU A 95 -40.44 -12.68 24.06
C LEU A 95 -41.29 -13.94 24.31
N MET A 96 -40.75 -15.12 24.01
CA MET A 96 -41.41 -16.41 24.27
C MET A 96 -41.56 -16.74 25.77
N GLN A 97 -40.71 -16.20 26.64
CA GLN A 97 -40.79 -16.38 28.10
C GLN A 97 -41.74 -15.38 28.76
N GLU A 98 -41.96 -14.22 28.12
CA GLU A 98 -42.86 -13.17 28.59
C GLU A 98 -44.32 -13.40 28.17
N MET A 99 -44.58 -14.30 27.20
CA MET A 99 -45.91 -14.82 26.84
C MET A 99 -46.33 -16.01 27.72
#